data_AF-A0A8T3NCX7-F1
#
_entry.id   AF-A0A8T3NCX7-F1
#
_cell.length_a   1.000
_cell.length_b   1.000
_cell.length_c   1.000
_cell.angle_alpha   90.00
_cell.angle_beta   90.00
_cell.angle_gamma   90.00
#
_symmetry.space_group_name_H-M   'P 1'
#
loop_
_entity.id
_entity.type
_entity.pdbx_description
1 polymer ?
#
loop_
_entity_poly.entity_id
_entity_poly.type
_entity_poly.pdbx_seq_one_letter_code
_entity_poly.pdbx_strand_id
1 'polypeptide(L)'
;MTWRPRSSPAGFFGIGATLVLGFATLASLLFAIRQAVGFGMFVALLVALICGVFGLTILIFTYGYFTLRYRFERQALVVRWLGRQEAVPFAKVDGIFAGPRLGQAVRVRGLNWPGYHVGVGRTRGMGMVRYYTTTSNLDDVALVVTPAATYALSPADPTGFRQELIRRVEESNEVEGAEAEPNGRSFPPVLRDAMFPLLLLASLALLAVSVGYVSLKWEGLPETIPLHFAADGTPDQLGAREEVFRVPGIGAAIMIANLGLGLALYARERAAAQMLWAASVVVQLLALVATARILH
;
A
#
# COMPACT_ATOMS: atom_id res chain seq x y z
N MET A 1 -27.95 -11.98 -5.03
CA MET A 1 -28.13 -11.60 -3.60
C MET A 1 -26.79 -11.15 -3.02
N THR A 2 -26.78 -10.23 -2.06
CA THR A 2 -25.53 -9.72 -1.41
C THR A 2 -25.33 -10.37 -0.05
N TRP A 3 -24.19 -11.02 0.15
CA TRP A 3 -23.79 -11.61 1.42
C TRP A 3 -22.70 -10.75 2.05
N ARG A 4 -22.86 -10.48 3.35
CA ARG A 4 -21.86 -9.75 4.11
C ARG A 4 -20.80 -10.73 4.64
N PRO A 5 -19.52 -10.34 4.69
CA PRO A 5 -18.53 -11.10 5.43
C PRO A 5 -18.88 -11.09 6.92
N ARG A 6 -18.41 -12.12 7.64
CA ARG A 6 -18.61 -12.20 9.09
C ARG A 6 -17.90 -11.03 9.78
N SER A 7 -18.56 -10.42 10.77
CA SER A 7 -17.98 -9.35 11.58
C SER A 7 -16.85 -9.90 12.44
N SER A 8 -15.66 -9.35 12.24
CA SER A 8 -14.44 -9.59 12.99
C SER A 8 -14.10 -8.37 13.85
N PRO A 9 -13.52 -8.54 15.05
CA PRO A 9 -13.02 -7.44 15.86
C PRO A 9 -11.89 -6.64 15.17
N ALA A 10 -11.32 -7.17 14.09
CA ALA A 10 -10.30 -6.53 13.25
C ALA A 10 -10.63 -5.09 12.85
N GLY A 11 -11.90 -4.80 12.54
CA GLY A 11 -12.35 -3.46 12.12
C GLY A 11 -12.25 -2.43 13.25
N PHE A 12 -12.55 -2.81 14.49
CA PHE A 12 -12.47 -1.90 15.65
C PHE A 12 -11.01 -1.60 16.01
N PHE A 13 -10.14 -2.61 16.00
CA PHE A 13 -8.70 -2.43 16.20
C PHE A 13 -8.07 -1.56 15.10
N GLY A 14 -8.49 -1.72 13.84
CA GLY A 14 -8.01 -0.91 12.72
C GLY A 14 -8.38 0.57 12.86
N ILE A 15 -9.63 0.87 13.25
CA ILE A 15 -10.08 2.24 13.51
C ILE A 15 -9.32 2.83 14.69
N GLY A 16 -9.22 2.11 15.81
CA GLY A 16 -8.50 2.57 17.01
C GLY A 16 -7.04 2.89 16.71
N ALA A 17 -6.34 1.98 16.02
CA ALA A 17 -4.94 2.18 15.64
C ALA A 17 -4.76 3.36 14.68
N THR A 18 -5.67 3.54 13.71
CA THR A 18 -5.63 4.70 12.80
C THR A 18 -5.83 6.01 13.55
N LEU A 19 -6.76 6.06 14.49
CA LEU A 19 -7.00 7.27 15.30
C LEU A 19 -5.80 7.62 16.18
N VAL A 20 -5.19 6.63 16.83
CA VAL A 20 -3.98 6.83 17.66
C VAL A 20 -2.82 7.32 16.80
N LEU A 21 -2.58 6.71 15.64
CA LEU A 21 -1.50 7.13 14.74
C LEU A 21 -1.77 8.50 14.10
N GLY A 22 -3.02 8.80 13.75
CA GLY A 22 -3.43 10.11 13.27
C GLY A 22 -3.23 11.20 14.32
N PHE A 23 -3.61 10.91 15.58
CA PHE A 23 -3.37 11.81 16.71
C PHE A 23 -1.87 12.01 16.97
N ALA A 24 -1.08 10.93 16.96
CA ALA A 24 0.37 11.00 17.11
C ALA A 24 1.02 11.83 15.99
N THR A 25 0.57 11.65 14.74
CA THR A 25 1.02 12.43 13.58
C THR A 25 0.71 13.92 13.77
N LEU A 26 -0.51 14.25 14.17
CA LEU A 26 -0.93 15.64 14.41
C LEU A 26 -0.16 16.26 15.58
N ALA A 27 -0.03 15.56 16.71
CA ALA A 27 0.70 16.02 17.87
C ALA A 27 2.18 16.27 17.54
N SER A 28 2.78 15.39 16.75
CA SER A 28 4.17 15.51 16.30
C SER A 28 4.37 16.69 15.34
N LEU A 29 3.43 16.93 14.41
CA LEU A 29 3.42 18.12 13.56
C LEU A 29 3.28 19.42 14.37
N LEU A 30 2.34 19.46 15.33
CA LEU A 30 2.14 20.61 16.19
C LEU A 30 3.38 20.89 17.06
N PHE A 31 4.04 19.84 17.54
CA PHE A 31 5.31 19.97 18.24
C PHE A 31 6.40 20.51 17.31
N ALA A 32 6.52 20.00 16.08
CA ALA A 32 7.50 20.46 15.10
C ALA A 32 7.35 21.95 14.77
N ILE A 33 6.13 22.45 14.61
CA ILE A 33 5.85 23.87 14.29
C ILE A 33 6.23 24.80 15.47
N ARG A 34 6.21 24.29 16.70
CA ARG A 34 6.59 25.06 17.90
C ARG A 34 8.08 25.04 18.20
N GLN A 35 8.85 24.15 17.56
CA GLN A 35 10.29 24.07 17.74
C GLN A 35 10.98 25.07 16.82
N ALA A 36 12.11 25.62 17.29
CA ALA A 36 13.03 26.31 16.40
C ALA A 36 13.54 25.33 15.33
N VAL A 37 13.87 25.85 14.14
CA VAL A 37 14.53 25.06 13.09
C VAL A 37 15.78 24.41 13.71
N GLY A 38 15.97 23.11 13.50
CA GLY A 38 17.04 22.34 14.12
C GLY A 38 16.75 20.85 14.21
N PHE A 39 17.58 20.11 14.94
CA PHE A 39 17.47 18.66 15.06
C PHE A 39 16.15 18.20 15.70
N GLY A 40 15.65 18.93 16.70
CA GLY A 40 14.37 18.61 17.35
C GLY A 40 13.18 18.67 16.39
N MET A 41 13.13 19.68 15.51
CA MET A 41 12.13 19.78 14.45
C MET A 41 12.24 18.61 13.46
N PHE A 42 13.45 18.22 13.06
CA PHE A 42 13.67 17.08 12.17
C PHE A 42 13.16 15.76 12.75
N VAL A 43 13.50 15.45 14.01
CA VAL A 43 13.03 14.23 14.68
C VAL A 43 11.50 14.22 14.75
N ALA A 44 10.88 15.36 15.07
CA ALA A 44 9.43 15.48 15.08
C ALA A 44 8.82 15.22 13.69
N LEU A 45 9.35 15.85 12.64
CA LEU A 45 8.86 15.59 11.27
C LEU A 45 9.06 14.14 10.82
N LEU A 46 10.17 13.51 11.21
CA LEU A 46 10.42 12.09 10.90
C LEU A 46 9.43 11.17 11.61
N VAL A 47 9.14 11.42 12.89
CA VAL A 47 8.12 10.69 13.66
C VAL A 47 6.74 10.90 13.04
N ALA A 48 6.38 12.13 12.69
CA ALA A 48 5.12 12.43 12.02
C ALA A 48 4.99 11.69 10.68
N LEU A 49 6.05 11.64 9.88
CA LEU A 49 6.09 10.92 8.62
C LEU A 49 5.89 9.41 8.82
N ILE A 50 6.61 8.80 9.77
CA ILE A 50 6.49 7.37 10.08
C ILE A 50 5.07 7.06 10.56
N CYS A 51 4.58 7.79 11.57
CA CYS A 51 3.23 7.60 12.10
C CYS A 51 2.15 7.81 11.02
N GLY A 52 2.33 8.80 10.14
CA GLY A 52 1.41 9.08 9.04
C GLY A 52 1.38 7.96 8.00
N VAL A 53 2.54 7.43 7.60
CA VAL A 53 2.63 6.31 6.64
C VAL A 53 2.02 5.04 7.21
N PHE A 54 2.33 4.69 8.46
CA PHE A 54 1.72 3.55 9.13
C PHE A 54 0.22 3.74 9.32
N GLY A 55 -0.22 4.94 9.72
CA GLY A 55 -1.62 5.30 9.90
C GLY A 55 -2.41 5.18 8.60
N LEU A 56 -1.88 5.72 7.50
CA LEU A 56 -2.49 5.61 6.17
C LEU A 56 -2.57 4.16 5.71
N THR A 57 -1.52 3.36 5.96
CA THR A 57 -1.50 1.94 5.62
C THR A 57 -2.61 1.18 6.36
N ILE A 58 -2.73 1.39 7.67
CA ILE A 58 -3.79 0.78 8.49
C ILE A 58 -5.18 1.30 8.07
N LEU A 59 -5.31 2.58 7.73
CA LEU A 59 -6.56 3.15 7.22
C LEU A 59 -7.01 2.47 5.93
N ILE A 60 -6.10 2.31 4.95
CA ILE A 60 -6.37 1.61 3.68
C ILE A 60 -6.81 0.17 3.95
N PHE A 61 -6.15 -0.53 4.89
CA PHE A 61 -6.51 -1.90 5.25
C PHE A 61 -7.88 -1.98 5.93
N THR A 62 -8.16 -1.06 6.85
CA THR A 62 -9.45 -0.93 7.54
C THR A 62 -10.56 -0.65 6.53
N TYR A 63 -10.32 0.26 5.58
CA TYR A 63 -11.26 0.54 4.49
C TYR A 63 -11.47 -0.67 3.58
N GLY A 64 -10.41 -1.43 3.28
CA GLY A 64 -10.48 -2.70 2.55
C GLY A 64 -11.32 -3.77 3.25
N TYR A 65 -11.25 -3.82 4.58
CA TYR A 65 -12.07 -4.69 5.42
C TYR A 65 -13.56 -4.34 5.31
N PHE A 66 -13.94 -3.06 5.43
CA PHE A 66 -15.34 -2.62 5.32
C PHE A 66 -15.91 -2.72 3.89
N THR A 67 -15.05 -2.70 2.89
CA THR A 67 -15.45 -2.78 1.47
C THR A 67 -15.61 -4.22 0.99
N LEU A 68 -15.16 -5.22 1.76
CA LEU A 68 -15.28 -6.63 1.40
C LEU A 68 -16.77 -7.03 1.30
N ARG A 69 -17.24 -7.36 0.10
CA ARG A 69 -18.62 -7.79 -0.14
C ARG A 69 -18.66 -8.94 -1.13
N TYR A 70 -19.50 -9.93 -0.84
CA TYR A 70 -19.77 -11.05 -1.74
C TYR A 70 -21.11 -10.82 -2.42
N ARG A 71 -21.12 -10.76 -3.75
CA ARG A 71 -22.36 -10.59 -4.52
C ARG A 71 -22.50 -11.74 -5.50
N PHE A 72 -23.56 -12.52 -5.36
CA PHE A 72 -23.96 -13.46 -6.41
C PHE A 72 -24.64 -12.67 -7.52
N GLU A 73 -24.04 -12.69 -8.70
CA GLU A 73 -24.63 -12.22 -9.94
C GLU A 73 -25.20 -13.39 -10.74
N ARG A 74 -25.68 -13.14 -11.97
CA ARG A 74 -26.39 -14.16 -12.76
C ARG A 74 -25.50 -15.34 -13.18
N GLN A 75 -24.22 -15.09 -13.45
CA GLN A 75 -23.29 -16.09 -14.01
C GLN A 75 -21.95 -16.20 -13.25
N ALA A 76 -21.75 -15.34 -12.24
CA ALA A 76 -20.52 -15.33 -11.46
C ALA A 76 -20.75 -14.90 -10.01
N LEU A 77 -19.87 -15.38 -9.13
CA LEU A 77 -19.69 -14.85 -7.79
C LEU A 77 -18.71 -13.67 -7.85
N VAL A 78 -19.20 -12.46 -7.61
CA VAL A 78 -18.37 -11.25 -7.59
C VAL A 78 -17.91 -10.94 -6.17
N VAL A 79 -16.61 -11.08 -5.94
CA VAL A 79 -15.93 -10.67 -4.71
C VAL A 79 -15.45 -9.23 -4.90
N ARG A 80 -15.99 -8.28 -4.13
CA ARG A 80 -15.50 -6.90 -4.12
C ARG A 80 -14.59 -6.69 -2.93
N TRP A 81 -13.41 -6.12 -3.16
CA TRP A 81 -12.44 -5.84 -2.11
C TRP A 81 -11.58 -4.63 -2.49
N LEU A 82 -11.58 -3.56 -1.69
CA LEU A 82 -10.79 -2.34 -1.92
C LEU A 82 -10.86 -1.80 -3.39
N GLY A 83 -12.06 -1.74 -3.97
CA GLY A 83 -12.26 -1.33 -5.37
C GLY A 83 -11.93 -2.38 -6.45
N ARG A 84 -11.31 -3.50 -6.07
CA ARG A 84 -11.19 -4.72 -6.90
C ARG A 84 -12.56 -5.38 -7.01
N GLN A 85 -12.90 -5.85 -8.21
CA GLN A 85 -13.99 -6.79 -8.39
C GLN A 85 -13.39 -8.05 -9.02
N GLU A 86 -13.57 -9.18 -8.39
CA GLU A 86 -13.12 -10.46 -8.90
C GLU A 86 -14.36 -11.33 -9.12
N ALA A 87 -14.71 -11.52 -10.39
CA ALA A 87 -15.80 -12.39 -10.79
C ALA A 87 -15.26 -13.81 -10.93
N VAL A 88 -15.84 -14.74 -10.18
CA VAL A 88 -15.58 -16.18 -10.27
C VAL A 88 -16.76 -16.82 -10.99
N PRO A 89 -16.63 -17.18 -12.29
CA PRO A 89 -17.71 -17.80 -13.05
C PRO A 89 -18.17 -19.12 -12.42
N PHE A 90 -19.48 -19.36 -12.37
CA PHE A 90 -20.03 -20.61 -11.83
C PHE A 90 -19.65 -21.83 -12.69
N ALA A 91 -19.61 -21.67 -14.01
CA ALA A 91 -19.23 -22.71 -14.97
C ALA A 91 -17.77 -23.20 -14.84
N LYS A 92 -16.91 -22.46 -14.10
CA LYS A 92 -15.49 -22.82 -13.87
C LYS A 92 -15.25 -23.29 -12.43
N VAL A 93 -16.29 -23.65 -11.69
CA VAL A 93 -16.17 -24.17 -10.32
C VAL A 93 -16.05 -25.69 -10.39
N ASP A 94 -14.84 -26.20 -10.13
CA ASP A 94 -14.55 -27.65 -10.15
C ASP A 94 -15.00 -28.35 -8.86
N GLY A 95 -15.12 -27.59 -7.76
CA GLY A 95 -15.54 -28.16 -6.47
C GLY A 95 -15.65 -27.13 -5.36
N ILE A 96 -16.58 -27.41 -4.43
CA ILE A 96 -16.83 -26.60 -3.23
C ILE A 96 -16.45 -27.44 -2.02
N PHE A 97 -15.50 -26.98 -1.22
CA PHE A 97 -14.99 -27.71 -0.07
C PHE A 97 -15.11 -26.89 1.22
N ALA A 98 -15.19 -27.60 2.35
CA ALA A 98 -15.08 -26.98 3.68
C ALA A 98 -13.61 -26.73 4.03
N GLY A 99 -13.34 -25.62 4.75
CA GLY A 99 -11.99 -25.19 5.11
C GLY A 99 -11.10 -26.18 5.87
N PRO A 100 -11.59 -27.22 6.59
CA PRO A 100 -10.72 -28.26 7.15
C PRO A 100 -9.90 -29.03 6.10
N ARG A 101 -10.33 -29.04 4.83
CA ARG A 101 -9.56 -29.68 3.74
C ARG A 101 -8.28 -28.91 3.34
N LEU A 102 -8.08 -27.67 3.79
CA LEU A 102 -6.91 -26.86 3.43
C LEU A 102 -5.57 -27.40 3.97
N GLY A 103 -5.60 -28.35 4.92
CA GLY A 103 -4.38 -28.86 5.58
C GLY A 103 -3.63 -27.79 6.38
N GLN A 104 -2.37 -28.04 6.73
CA GLN A 104 -1.50 -27.03 7.37
C GLN A 104 -1.37 -25.80 6.47
N ALA A 105 -1.88 -24.66 6.95
CA ALA A 105 -1.85 -23.39 6.25
C ALA A 105 -0.42 -23.01 5.86
N VAL A 106 -0.09 -23.14 4.58
CA VAL A 106 1.19 -22.68 4.05
C VAL A 106 1.18 -21.15 4.06
N ARG A 107 2.27 -20.56 4.57
CA ARG A 107 2.51 -19.10 4.70
C ARG A 107 1.73 -18.29 3.67
N VAL A 108 0.68 -17.61 4.12
CA VAL A 108 -0.07 -16.66 3.29
C VAL A 108 0.85 -15.50 2.97
N ARG A 109 1.20 -15.34 1.68
CA ARG A 109 1.95 -14.19 1.21
C ARG A 109 0.94 -13.10 0.85
N GLY A 110 0.76 -12.15 1.76
CA GLY A 110 -0.24 -11.10 1.65
C GLY A 110 -0.47 -10.38 2.96
N LEU A 111 -1.63 -9.76 3.09
CA LEU A 111 -2.06 -9.04 4.27
C LEU A 111 -2.60 -10.02 5.31
N ASN A 112 -1.83 -10.22 6.38
CA ASN A 112 -2.24 -11.01 7.55
C ASN A 112 -2.45 -10.04 8.71
N TRP A 113 -3.70 -9.70 8.98
CA TRP A 113 -4.13 -8.89 10.11
C TRP A 113 -4.92 -9.78 11.08
N PRO A 114 -4.92 -9.53 12.41
CA PRO A 114 -5.65 -10.37 13.37
C PRO A 114 -7.12 -10.52 12.98
N GLY A 115 -7.53 -11.73 12.56
CA GLY A 115 -8.88 -12.00 12.07
C GLY A 115 -9.20 -11.43 10.69
N TYR A 116 -8.21 -11.14 9.85
CA TYR A 116 -8.38 -10.71 8.46
C TYR A 116 -7.16 -11.11 7.61
N HIS A 117 -7.35 -12.10 6.74
CA HIS A 117 -6.31 -12.65 5.89
C HIS A 117 -6.70 -12.44 4.42
N VAL A 118 -6.00 -11.53 3.76
CA VAL A 118 -6.16 -11.28 2.32
C VAL A 118 -4.83 -11.45 1.63
N GLY A 119 -4.71 -12.49 0.80
CA GLY A 119 -3.42 -12.81 0.24
C GLY A 119 -3.43 -13.98 -0.71
N VAL A 120 -2.24 -14.39 -1.12
CA VAL A 120 -2.04 -15.56 -1.96
C VAL A 120 -1.14 -16.54 -1.21
N GLY A 121 -1.60 -17.77 -1.05
CA GLY A 121 -0.77 -18.89 -0.62
C GLY A 121 -0.63 -19.92 -1.74
N ARG A 122 0.36 -20.81 -1.61
CA ARG A 122 0.43 -22.03 -2.42
C ARG A 122 0.37 -23.23 -1.50
N THR A 123 -0.54 -24.15 -1.76
CA THR A 123 -0.72 -25.37 -0.97
C THR A 123 -0.37 -26.57 -1.82
N ARG A 124 0.38 -27.53 -1.25
CA ARG A 124 0.88 -28.72 -1.96
C ARG A 124 -0.22 -29.61 -2.60
N GLY A 125 -1.48 -29.47 -2.18
CA GLY A 125 -2.62 -30.22 -2.72
C GLY A 125 -3.67 -29.43 -3.52
N MET A 126 -3.63 -28.10 -3.53
CA MET A 126 -4.68 -27.26 -4.18
C MET A 126 -4.12 -26.13 -5.07
N GLY A 127 -2.80 -26.11 -5.29
CA GLY A 127 -2.16 -25.08 -6.11
C GLY A 127 -2.22 -23.69 -5.47
N MET A 128 -2.58 -22.67 -6.25
CA MET A 128 -2.63 -21.27 -5.83
C MET A 128 -3.94 -20.97 -5.09
N VAL A 129 -3.86 -20.57 -3.83
CA VAL A 129 -5.00 -20.24 -2.98
C VAL A 129 -5.06 -18.72 -2.76
N ARG A 130 -6.17 -18.08 -3.13
CA ARG A 130 -6.48 -16.69 -2.82
C ARG A 130 -7.32 -16.65 -1.55
N TYR A 131 -6.74 -16.09 -0.50
CA TYR A 131 -7.43 -15.89 0.78
C TYR A 131 -8.17 -14.57 0.76
N TYR A 132 -9.46 -14.61 1.10
CA TYR A 132 -10.30 -13.46 1.45
C TYR A 132 -11.09 -13.79 2.71
N THR A 133 -10.39 -14.11 3.80
CA THR A 133 -11.04 -14.56 5.03
C THR A 133 -11.00 -13.45 6.09
N THR A 134 -12.12 -13.24 6.77
CA THR A 134 -12.29 -12.39 7.96
C THR A 134 -12.33 -13.22 9.25
N THR A 135 -11.93 -14.48 9.18
CA THR A 135 -11.86 -15.38 10.33
C THR A 135 -10.58 -16.22 10.29
N SER A 136 -10.07 -16.55 11.47
CA SER A 136 -8.97 -17.49 11.66
C SER A 136 -9.47 -18.93 11.81
N ASN A 137 -10.79 -19.13 12.00
CA ASN A 137 -11.37 -20.47 12.11
C ASN A 137 -11.60 -21.09 10.72
N LEU A 138 -10.97 -22.24 10.46
CA LEU A 138 -11.05 -22.96 9.18
C LEU A 138 -12.43 -23.59 8.95
N ASP A 139 -13.20 -23.89 10.00
CA ASP A 139 -14.53 -24.51 9.88
C ASP A 139 -15.54 -23.57 9.20
N ASP A 140 -15.32 -22.27 9.34
CA ASP A 140 -16.16 -21.20 8.81
C ASP A 140 -15.73 -20.73 7.41
N VAL A 141 -14.74 -21.38 6.79
CA VAL A 141 -14.22 -21.02 5.47
C VAL A 141 -14.84 -21.93 4.41
N ALA A 142 -15.44 -21.31 3.40
CA ALA A 142 -15.86 -21.97 2.16
C ALA A 142 -14.74 -21.86 1.13
N LEU A 143 -14.30 -23.01 0.61
CA LEU A 143 -13.32 -23.10 -0.47
C LEU A 143 -14.04 -23.30 -1.80
N VAL A 144 -13.79 -22.41 -2.75
CA VAL A 144 -14.29 -22.50 -4.12
C VAL A 144 -13.10 -22.78 -5.03
N VAL A 145 -12.99 -24.00 -5.54
CA VAL A 145 -11.90 -24.41 -6.43
C VAL A 145 -12.27 -24.07 -7.87
N THR A 146 -11.37 -23.41 -8.57
CA THR A 146 -11.47 -23.16 -10.02
C THR A 146 -10.15 -23.55 -10.70
N PRO A 147 -10.14 -23.80 -12.02
CA PRO A 147 -8.92 -24.17 -12.77
C PRO A 147 -7.78 -23.17 -12.62
N ALA A 148 -8.10 -21.89 -12.37
CA ALA A 148 -7.12 -20.81 -12.24
C ALA A 148 -6.60 -20.62 -10.80
N ALA A 149 -7.45 -20.79 -9.80
CA ALA A 149 -7.10 -20.60 -8.38
C ALA A 149 -8.18 -21.17 -7.44
N THR A 150 -7.78 -21.52 -6.22
CA THR A 150 -8.70 -21.83 -5.13
C THR A 150 -9.01 -20.57 -4.34
N TYR A 151 -10.28 -20.22 -4.16
CA TYR A 151 -10.71 -19.06 -3.38
C TYR A 151 -11.17 -19.49 -1.99
N ALA A 152 -10.54 -18.96 -0.95
CA ALA A 152 -10.96 -19.16 0.43
C ALA A 152 -11.80 -17.95 0.89
N LEU A 153 -13.09 -18.17 1.12
CA LEU A 153 -14.08 -17.15 1.45
C LEU A 153 -14.67 -17.44 2.83
N SER A 154 -14.90 -16.41 3.65
CA SER A 154 -15.58 -16.55 4.95
C SER A 154 -16.91 -15.76 4.98
N PRO A 155 -17.97 -16.29 4.35
CA PRO A 155 -19.30 -15.69 4.42
C PRO A 155 -19.86 -15.72 5.86
N ALA A 156 -20.79 -14.83 6.17
CA ALA A 156 -21.43 -14.80 7.50
C ALA A 156 -22.22 -16.08 7.83
N ASP A 157 -22.75 -16.78 6.82
CA ASP A 157 -23.39 -18.09 6.92
C ASP A 157 -22.75 -19.05 5.91
N PRO A 158 -21.78 -19.89 6.33
CA PRO A 158 -21.10 -20.85 5.47
C PRO A 158 -22.04 -21.90 4.87
N THR A 159 -23.06 -22.32 5.62
CA THR A 159 -24.00 -23.37 5.20
C THR A 159 -24.94 -22.88 4.10
N GLY A 160 -25.61 -21.74 4.31
CA GLY A 160 -26.51 -21.13 3.31
C GLY A 160 -25.75 -20.66 2.08
N PHE A 161 -24.53 -20.12 2.25
CA PHE A 161 -23.68 -19.73 1.13
C PHE A 161 -23.30 -20.91 0.24
N ARG A 162 -22.94 -22.08 0.83
CA ARG A 162 -22.61 -23.29 0.06
C ARG A 162 -23.82 -23.82 -0.70
N GLN A 163 -24.99 -23.89 -0.05
CA GLN A 163 -26.21 -24.38 -0.69
C GLN A 163 -26.62 -23.50 -1.89
N GLU A 164 -26.58 -22.18 -1.73
CA GLU A 164 -26.90 -21.25 -2.82
C GLU A 164 -25.84 -21.29 -3.94
N LEU A 165 -24.57 -21.52 -3.61
CA LEU A 165 -23.51 -21.68 -4.60
C LEU A 165 -23.68 -22.98 -5.39
N ILE A 166 -23.99 -24.11 -4.73
CA ILE A 166 -24.27 -25.39 -5.39
C ILE A 166 -25.44 -25.24 -6.34
N ARG A 167 -26.56 -24.67 -5.87
CA ARG A 167 -27.76 -24.43 -6.67
C ARG A 167 -27.45 -23.63 -7.95
N ARG A 168 -26.67 -22.55 -7.83
CA ARG A 168 -26.30 -21.72 -8.99
C ARG A 168 -25.30 -22.36 -9.93
N VAL A 169 -24.39 -23.18 -9.41
CA VAL A 169 -23.45 -23.94 -10.24
C VAL A 169 -24.21 -24.99 -11.05
N GLU A 170 -25.14 -25.71 -10.44
CA GLU A 170 -26.04 -26.66 -11.12
C GLU A 170 -26.88 -25.95 -12.20
N GLU A 171 -27.57 -24.85 -11.86
CA GLU A 171 -28.32 -24.03 -12.82
C GLU A 171 -27.45 -23.50 -13.98
N SER A 172 -26.17 -23.21 -13.74
CA SER A 172 -25.26 -22.71 -14.76
C SER A 172 -24.67 -23.81 -15.65
N ASN A 173 -24.50 -25.02 -15.12
CA ASN A 173 -24.01 -26.17 -15.87
C ASN A 173 -25.08 -26.74 -16.81
N GLU A 174 -26.37 -26.53 -16.51
CA GLU A 174 -27.48 -26.83 -17.43
C GLU A 174 -27.53 -25.88 -18.64
N VAL A 175 -26.91 -24.70 -18.54
CA VAL A 175 -26.80 -23.72 -19.63
C VAL A 175 -25.38 -23.76 -20.20
N GLU A 176 -25.09 -24.84 -20.92
CA GLU A 176 -23.82 -25.06 -21.62
C GLU A 176 -23.48 -23.85 -22.52
N GLY A 177 -22.34 -23.18 -22.27
CA GLY A 177 -21.73 -22.24 -23.23
C GLY A 177 -21.59 -20.76 -22.83
N ALA A 178 -21.92 -20.34 -21.60
CA ALA A 178 -21.62 -18.97 -21.17
C ALA A 178 -20.14 -18.83 -20.77
N GLU A 179 -19.26 -18.54 -21.74
CA GLU A 179 -17.93 -18.02 -21.49
C GLU A 179 -18.02 -16.66 -20.78
N ALA A 180 -18.18 -16.70 -19.45
CA ALA A 180 -18.05 -15.50 -18.64
C ALA A 180 -16.57 -15.08 -18.67
N GLU A 181 -16.26 -14.06 -19.47
CA GLU A 181 -14.97 -13.42 -19.44
C GLU A 181 -14.66 -12.96 -18.01
N PRO A 182 -13.49 -13.30 -17.45
CA PRO A 182 -13.07 -12.85 -16.13
C PRO A 182 -12.68 -11.37 -16.23
N ASN A 183 -13.66 -10.47 -16.41
CA ASN A 183 -13.43 -9.03 -16.42
C ASN A 183 -13.33 -8.51 -14.97
N GLY A 184 -12.39 -9.09 -14.22
CA GLY A 184 -12.05 -8.65 -12.88
C GLY A 184 -11.04 -7.53 -12.96
N ARG A 185 -11.43 -6.30 -12.64
CA ARG A 185 -10.49 -5.18 -12.47
C ARG A 185 -9.47 -5.56 -11.39
N SER A 186 -8.27 -5.96 -11.82
CA SER A 186 -7.14 -6.23 -10.94
C SER A 186 -6.63 -4.93 -10.32
N PHE A 187 -5.86 -5.02 -9.22
CA PHE A 187 -5.14 -3.90 -8.62
C PHE A 187 -4.45 -3.01 -9.68
N PRO A 188 -4.24 -1.70 -9.39
CA PRO A 188 -3.33 -0.90 -10.19
C PRO A 188 -2.00 -1.65 -10.30
N PRO A 189 -1.49 -1.91 -11.52
CA PRO A 189 -0.32 -2.77 -11.70
C PRO A 189 0.91 -2.21 -10.97
N VAL A 190 0.93 -0.90 -10.66
CA VAL A 190 1.93 -0.21 -9.81
C VAL A 190 2.16 -0.91 -8.48
N LEU A 191 1.10 -1.29 -7.76
CA LEU A 191 1.21 -1.83 -6.40
C LEU A 191 1.76 -3.26 -6.38
N ARG A 192 1.76 -3.95 -7.53
CA ARG A 192 2.35 -5.30 -7.66
C ARG A 192 3.83 -5.24 -8.05
N ASP A 193 4.29 -4.09 -8.50
CA ASP A 193 5.66 -3.87 -8.92
C ASP A 193 6.52 -3.57 -7.69
N ALA A 194 7.49 -4.44 -7.41
CA ALA A 194 8.40 -4.26 -6.28
C ALA A 194 9.36 -3.08 -6.48
N MET A 195 9.56 -2.62 -7.73
CA MET A 195 10.44 -1.48 -8.01
C MET A 195 9.83 -0.16 -7.55
N PHE A 196 8.52 0.02 -7.66
CA PHE A 196 7.84 1.24 -7.21
C PHE A 196 8.12 1.58 -5.73
N PRO A 197 7.80 0.68 -4.75
CA PRO A 197 8.05 0.97 -3.35
C PRO A 197 9.55 1.07 -3.05
N LEU A 198 10.40 0.31 -3.75
CA LEU A 198 11.86 0.38 -3.57
C LEU A 198 12.40 1.77 -3.94
N LEU A 199 12.06 2.27 -5.13
CA LEU A 199 12.53 3.58 -5.62
C LEU A 199 11.96 4.72 -4.80
N LEU A 200 10.69 4.65 -4.42
CA LEU A 200 10.05 5.64 -3.55
C LEU A 200 10.70 5.69 -2.16
N LEU A 201 10.98 4.53 -1.56
CA LEU A 201 11.61 4.45 -0.24
C LEU A 201 13.07 4.91 -0.30
N ALA A 202 13.79 4.59 -1.38
CA ALA A 202 15.14 5.11 -1.62
C ALA A 202 15.16 6.64 -1.76
N SER A 203 14.27 7.22 -2.56
CA SER A 203 14.19 8.69 -2.71
C SER A 203 13.80 9.38 -1.41
N LEU A 204 12.86 8.80 -0.65
CA LEU A 204 12.43 9.34 0.64
C LEU A 204 13.54 9.24 1.70
N ALA A 205 14.30 8.14 1.71
CA ALA A 205 15.44 7.95 2.61
C ALA A 205 16.55 8.98 2.31
N LEU A 206 16.88 9.20 1.04
CA LEU A 206 17.87 10.21 0.65
C LEU A 206 17.44 11.62 1.02
N LEU A 207 16.16 11.95 0.83
CA LEU A 207 15.59 13.22 1.28
C LEU A 207 15.71 13.37 2.80
N ALA A 208 15.33 12.34 3.56
CA ALA A 208 15.42 12.34 5.02
C ALA A 208 16.87 12.49 5.51
N VAL A 209 17.82 11.83 4.86
CA VAL A 209 19.26 11.99 5.16
C VAL A 209 19.72 13.42 4.85
N SER A 210 19.30 13.99 3.72
CA SER A 210 19.65 15.36 3.34
C SER A 210 19.14 16.38 4.36
N VAL A 211 17.85 16.30 4.71
CA VAL A 211 17.24 17.18 5.72
C VAL A 211 17.88 16.97 7.09
N GLY A 212 18.06 15.71 7.51
CA GLY A 212 18.67 15.37 8.78
C GLY A 212 20.11 15.89 8.90
N TYR A 213 20.88 15.83 7.83
CA TYR A 213 22.24 16.35 7.78
C TYR A 213 22.27 17.88 7.99
N VAL A 214 21.41 18.64 7.30
CA VAL A 214 21.26 20.09 7.53
C VAL A 214 20.84 20.37 8.97
N SER A 215 19.84 19.63 9.48
CA SER A 215 19.31 19.82 10.83
C SER A 215 20.32 19.51 11.94
N LEU A 216 21.21 18.54 11.74
CA LEU A 216 22.31 18.24 12.68
C LEU A 216 23.37 19.34 12.72
N LYS A 217 23.62 20.00 11.60
CA LYS A 217 24.60 21.09 11.50
C LYS A 217 24.02 22.45 11.90
N TRP A 218 22.70 22.55 12.03
CA TRP A 218 21.95 23.79 12.28
C TRP A 218 22.50 24.64 13.42
N GLU A 219 22.81 24.03 14.58
CA GLU A 219 23.28 24.75 15.77
C GLU A 219 24.69 25.35 15.60
N GLY A 220 25.48 24.83 14.66
CA GLY A 220 26.83 25.31 14.37
C GLY A 220 26.93 26.25 13.16
N LEU A 221 25.82 26.58 12.51
CA LEU A 221 25.82 27.41 11.30
C LEU A 221 25.81 28.90 11.64
N PRO A 222 26.72 29.70 11.06
CA PRO A 222 26.66 31.15 11.15
C PRO A 222 25.33 31.69 10.61
N GLU A 223 24.87 32.84 11.09
CA GLU A 223 23.61 33.46 10.65
C GLU A 223 23.60 33.80 9.15
N THR A 224 24.78 33.98 8.55
CA THR A 224 24.97 34.20 7.11
C THR A 224 25.93 33.16 6.53
N ILE A 225 25.50 32.50 5.46
CA ILE A 225 26.28 31.47 4.76
C ILE A 225 26.46 31.93 3.31
N PRO A 226 27.66 31.76 2.73
CA PRO A 226 27.84 31.96 1.31
C PRO A 226 27.08 30.89 0.50
N LEU A 227 26.02 31.30 -0.19
CA LEU A 227 25.15 30.43 -0.98
C LEU A 227 25.58 30.33 -2.44
N HIS A 228 26.37 31.29 -2.92
CA HIS A 228 26.92 31.28 -4.26
C HIS A 228 28.42 31.56 -4.18
N PHE A 229 29.21 30.70 -4.83
CA PHE A 229 30.64 30.90 -5.02
C PHE A 229 30.86 31.30 -6.48
N ALA A 230 31.53 32.43 -6.71
CA ALA A 230 31.98 32.82 -8.03
C ALA A 230 33.00 31.80 -8.57
N ALA A 231 33.30 31.86 -9.87
CA ALA A 231 34.22 30.92 -10.53
C ALA A 231 35.67 30.97 -9.96
N ASP A 232 35.99 31.99 -9.17
CA ASP A 232 37.25 32.18 -8.44
C ASP A 232 37.20 31.63 -6.99
N GLY A 233 36.08 31.04 -6.58
CA GLY A 233 35.88 30.48 -5.24
C GLY A 233 35.53 31.51 -4.16
N THR A 234 35.31 32.78 -4.53
CA THR A 234 34.89 33.81 -3.58
C THR A 234 33.37 33.78 -3.33
N PRO A 235 32.92 33.99 -2.09
CA PRO A 235 31.50 34.02 -1.76
C PRO A 235 30.83 35.30 -2.29
N ASP A 236 29.99 35.17 -3.32
CA ASP A 236 29.36 36.29 -4.05
C ASP A 236 27.93 36.61 -3.53
N GLN A 237 27.26 35.64 -2.90
CA GLN A 237 25.98 35.88 -2.20
C GLN A 237 26.02 35.30 -0.80
N LEU A 238 25.93 36.17 0.20
CA LEU A 238 25.60 35.81 1.58
C LEU A 238 24.08 35.73 1.69
N GLY A 239 23.55 34.56 2.04
CA GLY A 239 22.13 34.44 2.36
C GLY A 239 21.91 33.83 3.74
N ALA A 240 20.65 33.87 4.15
CA ALA A 240 20.23 33.40 5.45
C ALA A 240 20.40 31.88 5.56
N ARG A 241 20.77 31.39 6.74
CA ARG A 241 20.98 29.96 7.02
C ARG A 241 19.80 29.07 6.61
N GLU A 242 18.58 29.60 6.58
CA GLU A 242 17.36 28.91 6.16
C GLU A 242 17.40 28.51 4.68
N GLU A 243 18.17 29.21 3.85
CA GLU A 243 18.25 28.93 2.41
C GLU A 243 18.95 27.60 2.10
N VAL A 244 19.71 27.03 3.04
CA VAL A 244 20.31 25.69 2.91
C VAL A 244 19.23 24.61 2.72
N PHE A 245 18.03 24.80 3.30
CA PHE A 245 16.90 23.88 3.11
C PHE A 245 16.27 23.95 1.72
N ARG A 246 16.57 24.98 0.90
CA ARG A 246 16.04 25.07 -0.47
C ARG A 246 16.51 23.91 -1.33
N VAL A 247 17.75 23.45 -1.17
CA VAL A 247 18.30 22.36 -1.98
C VAL A 247 17.54 21.04 -1.73
N PRO A 248 17.39 20.54 -0.49
CA PRO A 248 16.49 19.42 -0.22
C PRO A 248 15.03 19.69 -0.60
N GLY A 249 14.54 20.93 -0.43
CA GLY A 249 13.18 21.33 -0.79
C GLY A 249 12.87 21.20 -2.28
N ILE A 250 13.79 21.62 -3.15
CA ILE A 250 13.69 21.45 -4.61
C ILE A 250 13.69 19.95 -4.96
N GLY A 251 14.58 19.17 -4.34
CA GLY A 251 14.59 17.72 -4.50
C GLY A 251 13.25 17.08 -4.15
N ALA A 252 12.64 17.49 -3.03
CA ALA A 252 11.33 17.01 -2.60
C ALA A 252 10.22 17.38 -3.60
N ALA A 253 10.22 18.61 -4.12
CA ALA A 253 9.25 19.05 -5.13
C ALA A 253 9.34 18.22 -6.42
N ILE A 254 10.56 17.96 -6.90
CA ILE A 254 10.80 17.11 -8.08
C ILE A 254 10.34 15.67 -7.80
N MET A 255 10.64 15.13 -6.61
CA MET A 255 10.19 13.80 -6.22
C MET A 255 8.66 13.67 -6.26
N ILE A 256 7.93 14.67 -5.73
CA ILE A 256 6.46 14.70 -5.75
C ILE A 256 5.93 14.78 -7.18
N ALA A 257 6.51 15.66 -8.01
CA ALA A 257 6.12 15.78 -9.42
C ALA A 257 6.33 14.47 -10.19
N ASN A 258 7.50 13.84 -10.05
CA ASN A 258 7.82 12.56 -10.68
C ASN A 258 6.94 11.42 -10.15
N LEU A 259 6.59 11.42 -8.87
CA LEU A 259 5.66 10.46 -8.30
C LEU A 259 4.28 10.58 -8.97
N GLY A 260 3.73 11.79 -9.06
CA GLY A 260 2.44 12.05 -9.69
C GLY A 260 2.42 11.71 -11.18
N LEU A 261 3.42 12.17 -11.93
CA LEU A 261 3.57 11.88 -13.35
C LEU A 261 3.78 10.37 -13.60
N GLY A 262 4.61 9.73 -12.80
CA GLY A 262 4.85 8.28 -12.90
C GLY A 262 3.57 7.49 -12.63
N LEU A 263 2.78 7.85 -11.61
CA LEU A 263 1.49 7.20 -11.33
C LEU A 263 0.49 7.39 -12.49
N ALA A 264 0.43 8.58 -13.09
CA ALA A 264 -0.45 8.88 -14.22
C ALA A 264 -0.04 8.12 -15.50
N LEU A 265 1.27 7.97 -15.74
CA LEU A 265 1.81 7.31 -16.92
C LEU A 265 1.90 5.79 -16.78
N TYR A 266 1.95 5.24 -15.57
CA TYR A 266 2.21 3.81 -15.37
C TYR A 266 1.22 2.89 -16.09
N ALA A 267 -0.05 3.30 -16.18
CA ALA A 267 -1.07 2.52 -16.87
C ALA A 267 -0.86 2.46 -18.40
N ARG A 268 -0.17 3.46 -18.96
CA ARG A 268 0.15 3.56 -20.39
C ARG A 268 1.54 2.99 -20.70
N GLU A 269 2.55 3.44 -19.96
CA GLU A 269 3.97 3.17 -20.21
C GLU A 269 4.72 2.90 -18.89
N ARG A 270 4.91 1.62 -18.56
CA ARG A 270 5.59 1.22 -17.30
C ARG A 270 7.04 1.67 -17.23
N ALA A 271 7.75 1.57 -18.36
CA ALA A 271 9.16 1.96 -18.44
C ALA A 271 9.35 3.46 -18.14
N ALA A 272 8.51 4.31 -18.74
CA ALA A 272 8.55 5.76 -18.49
C ALA A 272 8.29 6.11 -17.02
N ALA A 273 7.31 5.46 -16.39
CA ALA A 273 7.02 5.65 -14.97
C ALA A 273 8.21 5.23 -14.07
N GLN A 274 8.85 4.09 -14.35
CA GLN A 274 10.02 3.63 -13.63
C GLN A 274 11.23 4.57 -13.82
N MET A 275 11.43 5.11 -15.03
CA MET A 275 12.48 6.10 -15.31
C MET A 275 12.26 7.38 -14.52
N LEU A 276 11.02 7.88 -14.40
CA LEU A 276 10.71 9.05 -13.57
C LEU A 276 11.03 8.81 -12.09
N TRP A 277 10.68 7.64 -11.56
CA TRP A 277 10.99 7.31 -10.16
C TRP A 277 12.49 7.09 -9.92
N ALA A 278 13.21 6.49 -10.88
CA ALA A 278 14.66 6.38 -10.82
C ALA A 278 15.35 7.75 -10.92
N ALA A 279 14.86 8.64 -11.79
CA ALA A 279 15.34 10.02 -11.87
C ALA A 279 15.17 10.76 -10.55
N SER A 280 14.07 10.53 -9.82
CA SER A 280 13.91 11.08 -8.47
C SER A 280 15.02 10.67 -7.51
N VAL A 281 15.46 9.40 -7.54
CA VAL A 281 16.58 8.93 -6.70
C VAL A 281 17.86 9.67 -7.05
N VAL A 282 18.16 9.84 -8.35
CA VAL A 282 19.34 10.58 -8.82
C VAL A 282 19.29 12.04 -8.38
N VAL A 283 18.14 12.71 -8.54
CA VAL A 283 17.95 14.10 -8.09
C VAL A 283 18.16 14.22 -6.59
N GLN A 284 17.67 13.27 -5.79
CA GLN A 284 17.88 13.27 -4.33
C GLN A 284 19.35 13.04 -3.97
N LEU A 285 20.08 12.18 -4.69
CA LEU A 285 21.52 12.02 -4.51
C LEU A 285 22.28 13.31 -4.83
N LEU A 286 21.94 13.98 -5.95
CA LEU A 286 22.54 15.25 -6.32
C LEU A 286 22.24 16.34 -5.29
N ALA A 287 21.00 16.41 -4.79
CA ALA A 287 20.62 17.33 -3.73
C ALA A 287 21.41 17.07 -2.43
N LEU A 288 21.61 15.80 -2.06
CA LEU A 288 22.43 15.42 -0.90
C LEU A 288 23.89 15.87 -1.08
N VAL A 289 24.49 15.59 -2.24
CA VAL A 289 25.88 15.99 -2.54
C VAL A 289 26.04 17.51 -2.55
N ALA A 290 25.10 18.23 -3.17
CA ALA A 290 25.10 19.69 -3.17
C ALA A 290 24.98 20.26 -1.75
N THR A 291 24.07 19.68 -0.94
CA THR A 291 23.91 20.05 0.46
C THR A 291 25.19 19.80 1.26
N ALA A 292 25.82 18.64 1.09
CA ALA A 292 27.09 18.31 1.75
C ALA A 292 28.23 19.24 1.33
N ARG A 293 28.28 19.65 0.06
CA ARG A 293 29.26 20.61 -0.47
C ARG A 293 29.08 22.03 0.07
N ILE A 294 27.85 22.46 0.35
CA ILE A 294 27.57 23.78 0.93
C ILE A 294 27.95 23.83 2.42
N LEU A 295 27.87 22.68 3.10
CA LEU A 295 28.07 22.55 4.55
C LEU A 295 29.48 22.12 4.98
N HIS A 296 30.37 21.86 4.01
CA HIS A 296 31.76 21.45 4.21
C HIS A 296 32.70 22.48 3.59
#